data_AF-A0A3D0MV24-F1
#
_entry.id   AF-A0A3D0MV24-F1
#
_cell.length_a   1.000
_cell.length_b   1.000
_cell.length_c   1.000
_cell.angle_alpha   90.00
_cell.angle_beta   90.00
_cell.angle_gamma   90.00
#
_symmetry.space_group_name_H-M   'P 1'
#
loop_
_entity.id
_entity.type
_entity.pdbx_description
1 polymer ?
#
loop_
_entity_poly.entity_id
_entity_poly.type
_entity_poly.pdbx_seq_one_letter_code
_entity_poly.pdbx_strand_id
1 'polypeptide(L)'
;MGRKANRLIKEKSPYLLQHAYNPVDWYPWGKEAFEKAKAENKPIFLSIGYSTCHWCHVMERESFNDDEVALLLNDACVCIKVDREERPDIDYACMAVSLIMNGSGGWPLNLFLTPEGKPFFATSYVPKRTIKNIPGLVEMVPRVKWLWLMKQQEVLRSADSIIEALEKSHVESRGACPGQKTVMEAYKELRQRFDPLGGGFFDAPKFPTPHIILFLLEYSKIFGEKEVFEMVQKTLDRMAMGGIHDHIGGGFSRYATDREWRVPHFEKMLYDQALLMVAYTSAWELMGQDSYTKVVQDIATYVLRDMRDSGGAFYTGEDADSEGLEGRFYLWTEDEIRQVMPASEANLFIRAYGIQRKGNIYQQMTGSRLGQNVLYMPLSFPELAEDVDMDLEEIEKQLAIARAKLFDMRNERVRPHRDEKILTDWNGLMIAALAYAGRVFEEPRYVEEAKRAADFLLAKAVSSDGCVVHRIVQGEGGVEGFLSDYSFLIWGLLELEEATGNTTYGKKARWLLDETNRRFFDEEHGGYFMSQRKESLLFFNPKDIEDGATISGNSVAVMNLLRFHRREGNKDFLKRARRTGDFCGSQIEQNPAMFTHFLTAAMFL
;
A
#
# COMPACT_ATOMS: atom_id res chain seq x y z
N MET A 1 22.15 -19.67 -25.16
CA MET A 1 22.56 -20.37 -23.92
C MET A 1 21.75 -19.77 -22.78
N GLY A 2 21.08 -20.59 -21.96
CA GLY A 2 20.29 -20.07 -20.84
C GLY A 2 21.17 -19.37 -19.80
N ARG A 3 20.70 -18.26 -19.23
CA ARG A 3 21.39 -17.56 -18.14
C ARG A 3 21.44 -18.47 -16.90
N LYS A 4 22.54 -18.44 -16.17
CA LYS A 4 22.70 -19.20 -14.92
C LYS A 4 21.91 -18.50 -13.82
N ALA A 5 21.12 -19.25 -13.06
CA ALA A 5 20.41 -18.71 -11.91
C ALA A 5 21.39 -18.25 -10.80
N ASN A 6 21.09 -17.11 -10.18
CA ASN A 6 21.71 -16.65 -8.94
C ASN A 6 20.97 -17.24 -7.72
N ARG A 7 21.21 -16.71 -6.51
CA ARG A 7 20.69 -17.29 -5.26
C ARG A 7 19.18 -17.10 -5.08
N LEU A 8 18.60 -16.09 -5.73
CA LEU A 8 17.17 -15.77 -5.59
C LEU A 8 16.25 -16.89 -6.12
N ILE A 9 16.77 -17.85 -6.90
CA ILE A 9 16.00 -19.02 -7.35
C ILE A 9 15.47 -19.90 -6.21
N LYS A 10 16.00 -19.72 -4.99
CA LYS A 10 15.57 -20.43 -3.78
C LYS A 10 14.50 -19.67 -2.98
N GLU A 11 14.25 -18.42 -3.32
CA GLU A 11 13.25 -17.60 -2.65
C GLU A 11 11.84 -18.01 -3.06
N LYS A 12 10.86 -17.57 -2.27
CA LYS A 12 9.43 -17.82 -2.52
C LYS A 12 8.68 -16.58 -2.99
N SER A 13 9.23 -15.39 -2.77
CA SER A 13 8.69 -14.13 -3.31
C SER A 13 8.67 -14.19 -4.85
N PRO A 14 7.52 -13.95 -5.50
CA PRO A 14 7.45 -13.78 -6.94
C PRO A 14 8.38 -12.67 -7.45
N TYR A 15 8.51 -11.57 -6.69
CA TYR A 15 9.42 -10.47 -7.02
C TYR A 15 10.88 -10.92 -7.04
N LEU A 16 11.35 -11.61 -5.99
CA LEU A 16 12.74 -12.08 -5.95
C LEU A 16 13.03 -13.13 -7.03
N LEU A 17 12.09 -14.04 -7.27
CA LEU A 17 12.22 -15.07 -8.31
C LEU A 17 12.32 -14.47 -9.72
N GLN A 18 11.66 -13.33 -10.00
CA GLN A 18 11.79 -12.62 -11.26
C GLN A 18 13.25 -12.21 -11.56
N HIS A 19 14.02 -11.89 -10.52
CA HIS A 19 15.43 -11.48 -10.63
C HIS A 19 16.43 -12.64 -10.61
N ALA A 20 15.96 -13.90 -10.49
CA ALA A 20 16.83 -15.06 -10.31
C ALA A 20 17.77 -15.33 -11.50
N TYR A 21 17.44 -14.84 -12.70
CA TYR A 21 18.23 -15.04 -13.92
C TYR A 21 18.88 -13.76 -14.45
N ASN A 22 18.84 -12.66 -13.68
CA ASN A 22 19.59 -11.47 -14.04
C ASN A 22 21.10 -11.73 -13.99
N PRO A 23 21.90 -11.07 -14.86
CA PRO A 23 23.36 -11.15 -14.83
C PRO A 23 23.98 -10.52 -13.56
N VAL A 24 23.27 -9.63 -12.87
CA VAL A 24 23.66 -9.16 -11.53
C VAL A 24 23.63 -10.35 -10.55
N ASP A 25 24.70 -10.57 -9.79
CA ASP A 25 24.82 -11.66 -8.81
C ASP A 25 24.06 -11.31 -7.54
N TRP A 26 22.74 -11.43 -7.61
CA TRP A 26 21.84 -11.09 -6.51
C TRP A 26 21.91 -12.10 -5.37
N TYR A 27 21.92 -11.54 -4.17
CA TYR A 27 21.68 -12.24 -2.90
C TYR A 27 20.32 -11.82 -2.32
N PRO A 28 19.61 -12.74 -1.64
CA PRO A 28 18.56 -12.33 -0.72
C PRO A 28 19.19 -11.59 0.46
N TRP A 29 18.40 -10.80 1.18
CA TRP A 29 18.86 -10.20 2.43
C TRP A 29 19.13 -11.28 3.48
N GLY A 30 20.39 -11.40 3.91
CA GLY A 30 20.77 -12.40 4.89
C GLY A 30 22.27 -12.47 5.14
N LYS A 31 22.66 -13.27 6.14
CA LYS A 31 24.03 -13.33 6.66
C LYS A 31 25.09 -13.59 5.58
N GLU A 32 24.78 -14.46 4.61
CA GLU A 32 25.70 -14.82 3.52
C GLU A 32 26.18 -13.58 2.74
N ALA A 33 25.28 -12.65 2.41
CA ALA A 33 25.62 -11.46 1.66
C ALA A 33 26.52 -10.50 2.46
N PHE A 34 26.19 -10.30 3.73
CA PHE A 34 26.96 -9.42 4.62
C PHE A 34 28.33 -10.00 4.98
N GLU A 35 28.42 -11.31 5.19
CA GLU A 35 29.70 -11.99 5.43
C GLU A 35 30.62 -11.89 4.21
N LYS A 36 30.07 -12.05 3.00
CA LYS A 36 30.82 -11.83 1.76
C LYS A 36 31.26 -10.38 1.62
N ALA A 37 30.38 -9.42 1.86
CA ALA A 37 30.71 -7.99 1.77
C ALA A 37 31.88 -7.63 2.70
N LYS A 38 31.88 -8.17 3.92
CA LYS A 38 32.98 -8.01 4.88
C LYS A 38 34.26 -8.70 4.44
N ALA A 39 34.16 -9.96 3.98
CA ALA A 39 35.32 -10.74 3.56
C ALA A 39 36.02 -10.14 2.33
N GLU A 40 35.25 -9.60 1.38
CA GLU A 40 35.79 -8.95 0.17
C GLU A 40 36.08 -7.45 0.38
N ASN A 41 35.73 -6.88 1.53
CA ASN A 41 35.76 -5.44 1.80
C ASN A 41 35.11 -4.63 0.67
N LYS A 42 33.87 -5.00 0.31
CA LYS A 42 33.08 -4.34 -0.74
C LYS A 42 31.82 -3.71 -0.15
N PRO A 43 31.39 -2.53 -0.64
CA PRO A 43 30.09 -1.99 -0.30
C PRO A 43 28.97 -2.92 -0.78
N ILE A 44 27.80 -2.74 -0.21
CA ILE A 44 26.58 -3.45 -0.61
C ILE A 44 25.77 -2.52 -1.51
N PHE A 45 25.30 -3.03 -2.64
CA PHE A 45 24.23 -2.39 -3.41
C PHE A 45 22.91 -3.06 -3.05
N LEU A 46 22.06 -2.36 -2.32
CA LEU A 46 20.74 -2.83 -1.91
C LEU A 46 19.69 -2.25 -2.86
N SER A 47 18.85 -3.11 -3.45
CA SER A 47 17.72 -2.70 -4.28
C SER A 47 16.42 -3.31 -3.75
N ILE A 48 15.47 -2.45 -3.40
CA ILE A 48 14.18 -2.79 -2.80
C ILE A 48 13.05 -2.47 -3.78
N GLY A 49 12.13 -3.42 -3.95
CA GLY A 49 10.92 -3.25 -4.76
C GLY A 49 9.89 -4.34 -4.43
N TYR A 50 8.93 -4.54 -5.31
CA TYR A 50 7.84 -5.50 -5.19
C TYR A 50 7.29 -5.83 -6.58
N SER A 51 6.52 -6.92 -6.68
CA SER A 51 6.16 -7.56 -7.94
C SER A 51 5.24 -6.74 -8.85
N THR A 52 4.40 -5.88 -8.27
CA THR A 52 3.39 -5.08 -8.98
C THR A 52 3.89 -3.67 -9.35
N CYS A 53 5.17 -3.39 -9.10
CA CYS A 53 5.81 -2.09 -9.27
C CYS A 53 6.29 -1.85 -10.71
N HIS A 54 5.62 -0.95 -11.46
CA HIS A 54 6.01 -0.60 -12.83
C HIS A 54 7.48 -0.16 -12.96
N TRP A 55 7.92 0.82 -12.18
CA TRP A 55 9.28 1.36 -12.27
C TRP A 55 10.35 0.35 -11.87
N CYS A 56 9.99 -0.65 -11.05
CA CYS A 56 10.86 -1.76 -10.70
C CYS A 56 11.10 -2.65 -11.92
N HIS A 57 10.07 -2.93 -12.72
CA HIS A 57 10.17 -3.67 -13.98
C HIS A 57 10.93 -2.90 -15.05
N VAL A 58 10.70 -1.59 -15.17
CA VAL A 58 11.47 -0.73 -16.09
C VAL A 58 12.96 -0.79 -15.76
N MET A 59 13.32 -0.58 -14.49
CA MET A 59 14.72 -0.63 -14.05
C MET A 59 15.33 -2.03 -14.19
N GLU A 60 14.56 -3.10 -13.97
CA GLU A 60 14.98 -4.47 -14.23
C GLU A 60 15.39 -4.66 -15.69
N ARG A 61 14.48 -4.35 -16.62
CA ARG A 61 14.69 -4.57 -18.06
C ARG A 61 15.83 -3.73 -18.62
N GLU A 62 15.89 -2.46 -18.22
CA GLU A 62 16.89 -1.50 -18.74
C GLU A 62 18.27 -1.66 -18.11
N SER A 63 18.34 -2.01 -16.83
CA SER A 63 19.58 -1.97 -16.06
C SER A 63 19.99 -3.32 -15.50
N PHE A 64 19.16 -3.99 -14.71
CA PHE A 64 19.58 -5.22 -14.01
C PHE A 64 19.71 -6.42 -14.93
N ASN A 65 19.04 -6.40 -16.08
CA ASN A 65 19.09 -7.45 -17.10
C ASN A 65 20.22 -7.25 -18.13
N ASP A 66 21.02 -6.19 -18.00
CA ASP A 66 22.09 -5.77 -18.91
C ASP A 66 23.47 -6.20 -18.41
N ASP A 67 24.28 -6.78 -19.31
CA ASP A 67 25.57 -7.37 -18.93
C ASP A 67 26.64 -6.31 -18.57
N GLU A 68 26.59 -5.10 -19.13
CA GLU A 68 27.53 -4.02 -18.81
C GLU A 68 27.30 -3.52 -17.38
N VAL A 69 26.04 -3.26 -17.04
CA VAL A 69 25.64 -2.85 -15.68
C VAL A 69 25.98 -3.94 -14.66
N ALA A 70 25.69 -5.20 -14.98
CA ALA A 70 25.99 -6.33 -14.10
C ALA A 70 27.48 -6.50 -13.84
N LEU A 71 28.32 -6.36 -14.87
CA LEU A 71 29.78 -6.42 -14.70
C LEU A 71 30.28 -5.32 -13.74
N LEU A 72 29.78 -4.09 -13.88
CA LEU A 72 30.15 -2.98 -13.00
C LEU A 72 29.69 -3.21 -11.56
N LEU A 73 28.42 -3.62 -11.38
CA LEU A 73 27.86 -3.87 -10.05
C LEU A 73 28.55 -5.03 -9.33
N ASN A 74 28.73 -6.17 -10.00
CA ASN A 74 29.35 -7.36 -9.42
C ASN A 74 30.84 -7.14 -9.07
N ASP A 75 31.54 -6.28 -9.83
CA ASP A 75 32.92 -5.88 -9.54
C ASP A 75 33.01 -4.93 -8.33
N ALA A 76 32.10 -3.96 -8.24
CA ALA A 76 32.15 -2.92 -7.22
C ALA A 76 31.49 -3.33 -5.89
N CYS A 77 30.43 -4.13 -5.91
CA CYS A 77 29.51 -4.32 -4.78
C CYS A 77 29.14 -5.80 -4.56
N VAL A 78 28.65 -6.11 -3.36
CA VAL A 78 27.77 -7.27 -3.14
C VAL A 78 26.32 -6.80 -3.33
N CYS A 79 25.60 -7.43 -4.26
CA CYS A 79 24.26 -6.96 -4.65
C CYS A 79 23.18 -7.73 -3.88
N ILE A 80 22.31 -7.00 -3.16
CA ILE A 80 21.19 -7.57 -2.39
C ILE A 80 19.87 -7.08 -2.97
N LYS A 81 18.93 -8.01 -3.17
CA LYS A 81 17.57 -7.74 -3.60
C LYS A 81 16.59 -8.01 -2.47
N VAL A 82 15.64 -7.11 -2.25
CA VAL A 82 14.63 -7.21 -1.19
C VAL A 82 13.24 -6.96 -1.75
N ASP A 83 12.30 -7.82 -1.39
CA ASP A 83 10.87 -7.59 -1.56
C ASP A 83 10.34 -6.80 -0.36
N ARG A 84 9.88 -5.57 -0.57
CA ARG A 84 9.33 -4.73 0.52
C ARG A 84 8.09 -5.34 1.16
N GLU A 85 7.35 -6.15 0.40
CA GLU A 85 6.14 -6.79 0.91
C GLU A 85 6.47 -7.97 1.81
N GLU A 86 7.64 -8.61 1.65
CA GLU A 86 8.08 -9.63 2.60
C GLU A 86 8.91 -9.03 3.74
N ARG A 87 9.55 -7.88 3.52
CA ARG A 87 10.45 -7.21 4.49
C ARG A 87 10.11 -5.72 4.65
N PRO A 88 8.90 -5.39 5.15
CA PRO A 88 8.48 -4.01 5.37
C PRO A 88 9.36 -3.27 6.39
N ASP A 89 10.00 -3.99 7.30
CA ASP A 89 10.94 -3.43 8.28
C ASP A 89 12.23 -2.89 7.64
N ILE A 90 12.80 -3.60 6.66
CA ILE A 90 13.95 -3.13 5.88
C ILE A 90 13.54 -1.95 5.01
N ASP A 91 12.40 -2.06 4.34
CA ASP A 91 11.86 -1.02 3.47
C ASP A 91 11.65 0.29 4.23
N TYR A 92 10.96 0.24 5.38
CA TYR A 92 10.75 1.41 6.24
C TYR A 92 12.08 2.03 6.67
N ALA A 93 13.03 1.20 7.10
CA ALA A 93 14.34 1.68 7.52
C ALA A 93 15.10 2.41 6.40
N CYS A 94 15.06 1.84 5.20
CA CYS A 94 15.73 2.42 4.04
C CYS A 94 15.00 3.65 3.48
N MET A 95 13.67 3.68 3.57
CA MET A 95 12.87 4.84 3.15
C MET A 95 13.16 6.05 4.06
N ALA A 96 13.28 5.83 5.36
CA ALA A 96 13.67 6.88 6.31
C ALA A 96 15.04 7.49 5.97
N VAL A 97 16.00 6.66 5.53
CA VAL A 97 17.30 7.14 5.02
C VAL A 97 17.11 8.03 3.79
N SER A 98 16.32 7.59 2.80
CA SER A 98 16.07 8.38 1.59
C SER A 98 15.43 9.73 1.92
N LEU A 99 14.47 9.77 2.85
CA LEU A 99 13.83 11.00 3.29
C LEU A 99 14.84 11.96 3.95
N ILE A 100 15.72 11.46 4.83
CA ILE A 100 16.77 12.28 5.47
C ILE A 100 17.76 12.83 4.44
N MET A 101 18.16 12.02 3.46
CA MET A 101 19.18 12.40 2.48
C MET A 101 18.63 13.29 1.36
N ASN A 102 17.44 12.97 0.86
CA ASN A 102 16.91 13.50 -0.39
C ASN A 102 15.62 14.32 -0.20
N GLY A 103 15.02 14.35 1.00
CA GLY A 103 13.71 14.95 1.27
C GLY A 103 12.54 14.20 0.64
N SER A 104 12.81 13.10 -0.06
CA SER A 104 11.82 12.30 -0.79
C SER A 104 12.27 10.85 -0.90
N GLY A 105 11.34 9.97 -1.24
CA GLY A 105 11.59 8.54 -1.44
C GLY A 105 10.58 7.94 -2.40
N GLY A 106 10.79 6.68 -2.77
CA GLY A 106 9.92 5.95 -3.68
C GLY A 106 10.58 4.70 -4.23
N TRP A 107 9.78 3.83 -4.81
CA TRP A 107 10.25 2.57 -5.38
C TRP A 107 10.45 2.66 -6.90
N PRO A 108 11.45 1.97 -7.47
CA PRO A 108 12.44 1.12 -6.80
C PRO A 108 13.38 1.94 -5.93
N LEU A 109 13.68 1.45 -4.73
CA LEU A 109 14.53 2.14 -3.76
C LEU A 109 15.92 1.48 -3.76
N ASN A 110 16.96 2.25 -4.03
CA ASN A 110 18.33 1.78 -4.18
C ASN A 110 19.27 2.48 -3.19
N LEU A 111 20.09 1.69 -2.49
CA LEU A 111 21.04 2.20 -1.50
C LEU A 111 22.42 1.61 -1.72
N PHE A 112 23.45 2.38 -1.36
CA PHE A 112 24.78 1.84 -1.12
C PHE A 112 25.05 1.82 0.39
N LEU A 113 25.42 0.64 0.89
CA LEU A 113 25.72 0.41 2.30
C LEU A 113 27.19 0.03 2.48
N THR A 114 27.76 0.29 3.65
CA THR A 114 29.04 -0.28 4.07
C THR A 114 28.90 -1.81 4.21
N PRO A 115 30.01 -2.58 4.28
CA PRO A 115 29.97 -4.02 4.58
C PRO A 115 29.23 -4.38 5.89
N GLU A 116 29.14 -3.43 6.82
CA GLU A 116 28.42 -3.55 8.09
C GLU A 116 26.94 -3.20 7.98
N GLY A 117 26.46 -2.74 6.81
CA GLY A 117 25.06 -2.41 6.57
C GLY A 117 24.68 -0.96 6.83
N LYS A 118 25.64 -0.05 7.08
CA LYS A 118 25.33 1.36 7.29
C LYS A 118 25.13 2.07 5.94
N PRO A 119 24.02 2.76 5.70
CA PRO A 119 23.79 3.46 4.44
C PRO A 119 24.68 4.69 4.32
N PHE A 120 25.20 4.94 3.12
CA PHE A 120 25.93 6.18 2.80
C PHE A 120 25.44 6.87 1.52
N PHE A 121 24.51 6.24 0.80
CA PHE A 121 23.84 6.81 -0.37
C PHE A 121 22.48 6.14 -0.55
N ALA A 122 21.48 6.91 -0.96
CA ALA A 122 20.14 6.43 -1.28
C ALA A 122 19.57 7.19 -2.48
N THR A 123 18.84 6.48 -3.34
CA THR A 123 18.15 7.05 -4.52
C THR A 123 16.98 6.17 -4.92
N SER A 124 16.01 6.70 -5.68
CA SER A 124 14.91 5.91 -6.21
C SER A 124 15.29 5.26 -7.55
N TYR A 125 14.57 5.56 -8.63
CA TYR A 125 14.84 5.06 -9.98
C TYR A 125 16.21 5.51 -10.49
N VAL A 126 16.99 4.56 -11.03
CA VAL A 126 18.28 4.84 -11.67
C VAL A 126 18.32 4.22 -13.07
N PRO A 127 18.45 5.03 -14.14
CA PRO A 127 18.56 4.51 -15.49
C PRO A 127 19.92 3.84 -15.74
N LYS A 128 20.06 3.10 -16.85
CA LYS A 128 21.34 2.49 -17.24
C LYS A 128 22.44 3.55 -17.41
N ARG A 129 22.15 4.57 -18.21
CA ARG A 129 23.04 5.72 -18.49
C ARG A 129 22.34 6.99 -18.07
N THR A 130 23.11 8.05 -17.87
CA THR A 130 22.59 9.35 -17.46
C THR A 130 21.51 9.86 -18.43
N ILE A 131 20.32 10.14 -17.90
CA ILE A 131 19.22 10.78 -18.63
C ILE A 131 18.99 12.15 -18.03
N LYS A 132 19.22 13.21 -18.82
CA LYS A 132 19.17 14.61 -18.35
C LYS A 132 20.07 14.79 -17.12
N ASN A 133 19.47 15.01 -15.94
CA ASN A 133 20.18 15.25 -14.68
C ASN A 133 20.14 14.05 -13.72
N ILE A 134 19.63 12.89 -14.17
CA ILE A 134 19.56 11.67 -13.37
C ILE A 134 20.77 10.79 -13.72
N PRO A 135 21.75 10.64 -12.82
CA PRO A 135 22.94 9.82 -13.07
C PRO A 135 22.55 8.36 -13.34
N GLY A 136 23.21 7.72 -14.30
CA GLY A 136 23.00 6.31 -14.60
C GLY A 136 23.90 5.37 -13.80
N LEU A 137 23.55 4.09 -13.74
CA LEU A 137 24.35 3.07 -13.06
C LEU A 137 25.76 2.93 -13.68
N VAL A 138 25.90 3.09 -15.00
CA VAL A 138 27.19 3.02 -15.68
C VAL A 138 28.16 4.11 -15.21
N GLU A 139 27.66 5.31 -14.89
CA GLU A 139 28.48 6.39 -14.36
C GLU A 139 28.64 6.33 -12.82
N MET A 140 27.58 5.94 -12.11
CA MET A 140 27.51 5.97 -10.65
C MET A 140 28.36 4.86 -10.00
N VAL A 141 28.30 3.62 -10.50
CA VAL A 141 28.95 2.47 -9.86
C VAL A 141 30.48 2.60 -9.81
N PRO A 142 31.18 3.00 -10.89
CA PRO A 142 32.62 3.28 -10.84
C PRO A 142 32.98 4.37 -9.81
N ARG A 143 32.12 5.39 -9.66
CA ARG A 143 32.32 6.47 -8.69
C ARG A 143 32.21 5.97 -7.26
N VAL A 144 31.24 5.11 -6.97
CA VAL A 144 31.09 4.46 -5.66
C VAL A 144 32.31 3.60 -5.35
N LYS A 145 32.76 2.77 -6.29
CA LYS A 145 33.98 1.96 -6.12
C LYS A 145 35.20 2.82 -5.80
N TRP A 146 35.39 3.92 -6.53
CA TRP A 146 36.48 4.87 -6.27
C TRP A 146 36.38 5.51 -4.88
N LEU A 147 35.18 5.96 -4.47
CA LEU A 147 34.96 6.54 -3.14
C LEU A 147 35.28 5.54 -2.03
N TRP A 148 34.86 4.27 -2.19
CA TRP A 148 35.14 3.23 -1.22
C TRP A 148 36.65 2.94 -1.10
N LEU A 149 37.35 2.80 -2.22
CA LEU A 149 38.78 2.46 -2.23
C LEU A 149 39.68 3.62 -1.81
N MET A 150 39.38 4.85 -2.24
CA MET A 150 40.27 5.99 -2.06
C MET A 150 39.86 6.89 -0.88
N LYS A 151 38.58 6.88 -0.50
CA LYS A 151 37.97 7.82 0.45
C LYS A 151 37.14 7.12 1.53
N GLN A 152 37.49 5.89 1.89
CA GLN A 152 36.72 5.05 2.83
C GLN A 152 36.33 5.77 4.12
N GLN A 153 37.26 6.53 4.73
CA GLN A 153 36.99 7.26 5.97
C GLN A 153 35.97 8.41 5.80
N GLU A 154 35.84 8.99 4.61
CA GLU A 154 34.79 9.96 4.30
C GLU A 154 33.43 9.24 4.18
N VAL A 155 33.40 8.07 3.54
CA VAL A 155 32.20 7.22 3.43
C VAL A 155 31.70 6.79 4.81
N LEU A 156 32.59 6.30 5.68
CA LEU A 156 32.23 5.87 7.03
C LEU A 156 31.66 7.01 7.87
N ARG A 157 32.29 8.20 7.83
CA ARG A 157 31.76 9.39 8.52
C ARG A 157 30.39 9.80 8.02
N SER A 158 30.18 9.77 6.69
CA SER A 158 28.87 10.05 6.11
C SER A 158 27.82 9.04 6.59
N ALA A 159 28.18 7.76 6.65
CA ALA A 159 27.29 6.72 7.12
C ALA A 159 26.92 6.90 8.59
N ASP A 160 27.90 7.20 9.45
CA ASP A 160 27.68 7.47 10.87
C ASP A 160 26.76 8.68 11.10
N SER A 161 26.96 9.78 10.36
CA SER A 161 26.09 10.95 10.45
C SER A 161 24.63 10.67 10.05
N ILE A 162 24.40 9.77 9.09
CA ILE A 162 23.04 9.34 8.71
C ILE A 162 22.39 8.52 9.83
N ILE A 163 23.14 7.60 10.44
CA ILE A 163 22.64 6.81 11.58
C ILE A 163 22.32 7.70 12.78
N GLU A 164 23.21 8.64 13.11
CA GLU A 164 22.98 9.60 14.19
C GLU A 164 21.73 10.46 13.93
N ALA A 165 21.50 10.89 12.69
CA ALA A 165 20.30 11.64 12.32
C ALA A 165 19.02 10.80 12.48
N LEU A 166 19.05 9.52 12.08
CA LEU A 166 17.93 8.59 12.27
C LEU A 166 17.62 8.37 13.76
N GLU A 167 18.63 8.07 14.57
CA GLU A 167 18.45 7.85 16.01
C GLU A 167 17.93 9.12 16.70
N LYS A 168 18.47 10.28 16.33
CA LYS A 168 18.01 11.57 16.86
C LYS A 168 16.55 11.85 16.52
N SER A 169 16.11 11.55 15.29
CA SER A 169 14.70 11.72 14.89
C SER A 169 13.73 10.90 15.75
N HIS A 170 14.12 9.70 16.19
CA HIS A 170 13.33 8.84 17.10
C HIS A 170 13.34 9.30 18.57
N VAL A 171 14.36 10.05 18.99
CA VAL A 171 14.40 10.62 20.35
C VAL A 171 13.60 11.92 20.40
N GLU A 172 13.75 12.76 19.38
CA GLU A 172 13.04 14.04 19.25
C GLU A 172 11.55 13.88 18.88
N SER A 173 11.11 12.69 18.46
CA SER A 173 9.70 12.40 18.20
C SER A 173 8.80 12.46 19.43
N ARG A 174 9.39 12.36 20.63
CA ARG A 174 8.65 12.30 21.88
C ARG A 174 7.98 13.63 22.20
N GLY A 175 6.73 13.56 22.61
CA GLY A 175 5.94 14.71 23.00
C GLY A 175 4.87 14.34 23.99
N ALA A 176 3.98 15.28 24.29
CA ALA A 176 2.76 14.95 25.02
C ALA A 176 1.87 14.07 24.13
N CYS A 177 1.29 13.01 24.69
CA CYS A 177 0.26 12.24 24.03
C CYS A 177 -0.79 13.17 23.37
N PRO A 178 -1.06 13.02 22.06
CA PRO A 178 -2.04 13.84 21.36
C PRO A 178 -3.39 13.80 22.06
N GLY A 179 -4.04 14.96 22.13
CA GLY A 179 -5.37 15.13 22.69
C GLY A 179 -6.28 15.90 21.77
N GLN A 180 -7.42 16.35 22.31
CA GLN A 180 -8.45 17.06 21.55
C GLN A 180 -7.92 18.27 20.77
N LYS A 181 -6.95 19.03 21.32
CA LYS A 181 -6.33 20.18 20.64
C LYS A 181 -5.67 19.75 19.32
N THR A 182 -4.82 18.72 19.37
CA THR A 182 -4.10 18.18 18.20
C THR A 182 -5.08 17.64 17.16
N VAL A 183 -6.15 16.96 17.61
CA VAL A 183 -7.24 16.49 16.73
C VAL A 183 -7.91 17.66 15.99
N MET A 184 -8.20 18.77 16.67
CA MET A 184 -8.78 19.96 16.04
C MET A 184 -7.81 20.66 15.09
N GLU A 185 -6.50 20.62 15.37
CA GLU A 185 -5.46 21.15 14.47
C GLU A 185 -5.36 20.33 13.19
N ALA A 186 -5.41 18.99 13.29
CA ALA A 186 -5.46 18.09 12.15
C ALA A 186 -6.64 18.40 11.22
N TYR A 187 -7.84 18.56 11.79
CA TYR A 187 -9.02 18.95 11.01
C TYR A 187 -8.83 20.29 10.29
N LYS A 188 -8.29 21.30 10.98
CA LYS A 188 -8.02 22.62 10.37
C LYS A 188 -7.03 22.51 9.21
N GLU A 189 -5.97 21.74 9.36
CA GLU A 189 -4.98 21.50 8.31
C GLU A 189 -5.62 20.79 7.11
N LEU A 190 -6.37 19.70 7.33
CA LEU A 190 -7.05 18.97 6.28
C LEU A 190 -8.06 19.85 5.53
N ARG A 191 -8.83 20.66 6.25
CA ARG A 191 -9.76 21.63 5.66
C ARG A 191 -9.04 22.64 4.76
N GLN A 192 -7.85 23.11 5.14
CA GLN A 192 -7.06 24.04 4.33
C GLN A 192 -6.47 23.37 3.08
N ARG A 193 -6.13 22.08 3.17
CA ARG A 193 -5.53 21.32 2.07
C ARG A 193 -6.56 20.66 1.14
N PHE A 194 -7.83 20.61 1.54
CA PHE A 194 -8.88 19.99 0.75
C PHE A 194 -9.01 20.64 -0.63
N ASP A 195 -9.12 19.80 -1.66
CA ASP A 195 -9.34 20.22 -3.04
C ASP A 195 -10.86 20.24 -3.36
N PRO A 196 -11.53 21.41 -3.36
CA PRO A 196 -12.97 21.48 -3.59
C PRO A 196 -13.39 21.15 -5.03
N LEU A 197 -12.44 21.10 -5.99
CA LEU A 197 -12.75 20.78 -7.38
C LEU A 197 -12.57 19.28 -7.66
N GLY A 198 -11.40 18.75 -7.28
CA GLY A 198 -10.97 17.37 -7.55
C GLY A 198 -11.21 16.39 -6.40
N GLY A 199 -11.54 16.84 -5.19
CA GLY A 199 -11.54 16.00 -3.99
C GLY A 199 -10.12 15.57 -3.57
N GLY A 200 -9.98 15.04 -2.35
CA GLY A 200 -8.68 14.71 -1.76
C GLY A 200 -8.01 15.89 -1.07
N PHE A 201 -6.84 15.62 -0.47
CA PHE A 201 -6.18 16.52 0.50
C PHE A 201 -4.71 16.80 0.18
N PHE A 202 -4.19 16.26 -0.91
CA PHE A 202 -2.79 16.43 -1.33
C PHE A 202 -2.70 16.65 -2.84
N ASP A 203 -1.56 17.17 -3.28
CA ASP A 203 -1.24 17.37 -4.69
C ASP A 203 -1.04 16.04 -5.42
N ALA A 204 -1.02 16.09 -6.76
CA ALA A 204 -0.75 14.93 -7.59
C ALA A 204 0.73 14.48 -7.47
N PRO A 205 1.03 13.16 -7.47
CA PRO A 205 0.10 12.03 -7.59
C PRO A 205 -0.80 11.84 -6.36
N LYS A 206 -2.07 11.51 -6.58
CA LYS A 206 -3.08 11.38 -5.53
C LYS A 206 -3.30 9.92 -5.11
N PHE A 207 -3.09 9.65 -3.83
CA PHE A 207 -3.44 8.38 -3.18
C PHE A 207 -4.82 8.49 -2.51
N PRO A 208 -5.61 7.40 -2.44
CA PRO A 208 -6.95 7.42 -1.85
C PRO A 208 -7.03 7.82 -0.36
N THR A 209 -5.95 7.60 0.39
CA THR A 209 -5.79 7.92 1.83
C THR A 209 -7.06 7.70 2.69
N PRO A 210 -7.66 6.49 2.72
CA PRO A 210 -8.95 6.26 3.38
C PRO A 210 -8.94 6.59 4.88
N HIS A 211 -7.77 6.53 5.52
CA HIS A 211 -7.57 6.93 6.91
C HIS A 211 -7.98 8.38 7.20
N ILE A 212 -7.81 9.31 6.25
CA ILE A 212 -8.29 10.70 6.37
C ILE A 212 -9.81 10.75 6.36
N ILE A 213 -10.44 10.00 5.46
CA ILE A 213 -11.91 9.92 5.36
C ILE A 213 -12.49 9.38 6.68
N LEU A 214 -11.93 8.29 7.19
CA LEU A 214 -12.36 7.69 8.46
C LEU A 214 -12.17 8.65 9.65
N PHE A 215 -11.05 9.37 9.69
CA PHE A 215 -10.82 10.40 10.71
C PHE A 215 -11.85 11.52 10.64
N LEU A 216 -12.13 12.06 9.45
CA LEU A 216 -13.09 13.14 9.27
C LEU A 216 -14.50 12.70 9.68
N LEU A 217 -14.91 11.50 9.28
CA LEU A 217 -16.21 10.94 9.66
C LEU A 217 -16.35 10.79 11.18
N GLU A 218 -15.34 10.26 11.87
CA GLU A 218 -15.36 10.14 13.33
C GLU A 218 -15.30 11.52 14.01
N TYR A 219 -14.48 12.43 13.48
CA TYR A 219 -14.41 13.82 13.94
C TYR A 219 -15.79 14.49 13.87
N SER A 220 -16.53 14.31 12.78
CA SER A 220 -17.89 14.85 12.66
C SER A 220 -18.87 14.24 13.66
N LYS A 221 -18.75 12.95 14.00
CA LYS A 221 -19.61 12.32 15.03
C LYS A 221 -19.41 12.94 16.40
N ILE A 222 -18.16 13.27 16.75
CA ILE A 222 -17.79 13.76 18.08
C ILE A 222 -18.00 15.28 18.20
N PHE A 223 -17.63 16.05 17.18
CA PHE A 223 -17.62 17.52 17.24
C PHE A 223 -18.76 18.19 16.47
N GLY A 224 -19.53 17.45 15.65
CA GLY A 224 -20.71 17.98 14.95
C GLY A 224 -20.41 18.87 13.74
N GLU A 225 -19.21 18.76 13.16
CA GLU A 225 -18.72 19.64 12.08
C GLU A 225 -19.23 19.20 10.69
N LYS A 226 -20.29 19.85 10.20
CA LYS A 226 -21.03 19.44 8.98
C LYS A 226 -20.24 19.58 7.67
N GLU A 227 -19.25 20.47 7.61
CA GLU A 227 -18.41 20.68 6.43
C GLU A 227 -17.60 19.44 6.06
N VAL A 228 -17.37 18.54 7.03
CA VAL A 228 -16.82 17.20 6.79
C VAL A 228 -17.55 16.46 5.68
N PHE A 229 -18.88 16.52 5.64
CA PHE A 229 -19.66 15.74 4.67
C PHE A 229 -19.39 16.19 3.24
N GLU A 230 -19.18 17.49 3.00
CA GLU A 230 -18.80 17.99 1.68
C GLU A 230 -17.42 17.47 1.27
N MET A 231 -16.44 17.52 2.18
CA MET A 231 -15.08 17.06 1.89
C MET A 231 -15.02 15.55 1.61
N VAL A 232 -15.70 14.76 2.45
CA VAL A 232 -15.77 13.30 2.30
C VAL A 232 -16.50 12.93 1.02
N GLN A 233 -17.69 13.49 0.80
CA GLN A 233 -18.49 13.18 -0.38
C GLN A 233 -17.74 13.54 -1.66
N LYS A 234 -17.19 14.75 -1.73
CA LYS A 234 -16.46 15.18 -2.93
C LYS A 234 -15.29 14.26 -3.24
N THR A 235 -14.58 13.80 -2.21
CA THR A 235 -13.42 12.93 -2.38
C THR A 235 -13.84 11.53 -2.84
N LEU A 236 -14.82 10.92 -2.18
CA LEU A 236 -15.33 9.60 -2.54
C LEU A 236 -15.97 9.60 -3.94
N ASP A 237 -16.85 10.55 -4.25
CA ASP A 237 -17.50 10.65 -5.57
C ASP A 237 -16.46 10.80 -6.69
N ARG A 238 -15.44 11.64 -6.48
CA ARG A 238 -14.38 11.85 -7.48
C ARG A 238 -13.52 10.61 -7.70
N MET A 239 -13.24 9.83 -6.66
CA MET A 239 -12.55 8.55 -6.81
C MET A 239 -13.43 7.51 -7.52
N ALA A 240 -14.70 7.36 -7.11
CA ALA A 240 -15.63 6.39 -7.70
C ALA A 240 -15.92 6.69 -9.20
N MET A 241 -15.96 7.97 -9.57
CA MET A 241 -16.13 8.40 -10.96
C MET A 241 -14.81 8.46 -11.74
N GLY A 242 -13.66 8.43 -11.06
CA GLY A 242 -12.34 8.53 -11.66
C GLY A 242 -11.93 7.27 -12.41
N GLY A 243 -10.82 7.36 -13.15
CA GLY A 243 -10.20 6.20 -13.80
C GLY A 243 -9.35 5.34 -12.85
N ILE A 244 -9.16 5.81 -11.61
CA ILE A 244 -8.63 4.99 -10.52
C ILE A 244 -9.58 3.82 -10.18
N HIS A 245 -10.89 3.98 -10.39
CA HIS A 245 -11.87 2.90 -10.27
C HIS A 245 -11.97 2.13 -11.59
N ASP A 246 -11.78 0.80 -11.57
CA ASP A 246 -11.93 -0.02 -12.76
C ASP A 246 -13.42 -0.24 -13.09
N HIS A 247 -13.97 0.61 -13.95
CA HIS A 247 -15.38 0.56 -14.36
C HIS A 247 -15.80 -0.72 -15.11
N ILE A 248 -14.91 -1.65 -15.43
CA ILE A 248 -15.26 -2.90 -16.14
C ILE A 248 -15.15 -4.12 -15.21
N GLY A 249 -14.05 -4.25 -14.47
CA GLY A 249 -13.82 -5.38 -13.57
C GLY A 249 -14.04 -5.09 -12.10
N GLY A 250 -14.18 -3.83 -11.74
CA GLY A 250 -14.26 -3.38 -10.37
C GLY A 250 -12.92 -3.31 -9.65
N GLY A 251 -12.98 -2.77 -8.44
CA GLY A 251 -11.83 -2.47 -7.59
C GLY A 251 -11.08 -1.21 -8.03
N PHE A 252 -10.21 -0.74 -7.13
CA PHE A 252 -9.45 0.49 -7.29
C PHE A 252 -7.98 0.22 -7.60
N SER A 253 -7.42 1.02 -8.50
CA SER A 253 -5.97 1.13 -8.66
C SER A 253 -5.38 1.90 -7.48
N ARG A 254 -4.09 1.73 -7.23
CA ARG A 254 -3.43 2.23 -6.01
C ARG A 254 -3.42 3.75 -5.90
N TYR A 255 -3.19 4.45 -7.01
CA TYR A 255 -3.16 5.91 -7.03
C TYR A 255 -3.36 6.48 -8.43
N ALA A 256 -3.67 7.77 -8.51
CA ALA A 256 -3.76 8.51 -9.75
C ALA A 256 -2.57 9.46 -9.93
N THR A 257 -2.10 9.61 -11.16
CA THR A 257 -1.01 10.53 -11.52
C THR A 257 -1.45 11.98 -11.65
N ASP A 258 -2.75 12.21 -11.77
CA ASP A 258 -3.36 13.51 -11.98
C ASP A 258 -4.24 13.93 -10.80
N ARG A 259 -4.62 15.21 -10.81
CA ARG A 259 -5.44 15.82 -9.76
C ARG A 259 -6.89 15.32 -9.79
N GLU A 260 -7.37 14.92 -10.96
CA GLU A 260 -8.77 14.57 -11.22
C GLU A 260 -9.10 13.08 -11.00
N TRP A 261 -8.14 12.28 -10.52
CA TRP A 261 -8.28 10.84 -10.33
C TRP A 261 -8.49 10.04 -11.63
N ARG A 262 -8.08 10.58 -12.79
CA ARG A 262 -8.39 9.98 -14.10
C ARG A 262 -7.35 8.99 -14.55
N VAL A 263 -6.07 9.27 -14.38
CA VAL A 263 -4.98 8.46 -14.96
C VAL A 263 -4.34 7.63 -13.85
N PRO A 264 -4.71 6.35 -13.70
CA PRO A 264 -4.17 5.51 -12.64
C PRO A 264 -2.73 5.10 -12.92
N HIS A 265 -2.01 4.78 -11.85
CA HIS A 265 -1.06 3.68 -11.90
C HIS A 265 -1.82 2.39 -11.60
N PHE A 266 -1.90 1.51 -12.60
CA PHE A 266 -2.88 0.41 -12.70
C PHE A 266 -2.68 -0.76 -11.73
N GLU A 267 -1.72 -0.66 -10.83
CA GLU A 267 -1.52 -1.61 -9.74
C GLU A 267 -2.78 -1.64 -8.86
N LYS A 268 -3.24 -2.83 -8.46
CA LYS A 268 -4.36 -2.99 -7.51
C LYS A 268 -3.92 -3.77 -6.29
N MET A 269 -4.01 -3.15 -5.11
CA MET A 269 -3.55 -3.76 -3.86
C MET A 269 -4.69 -4.14 -2.94
N LEU A 270 -4.53 -5.23 -2.21
CA LEU A 270 -5.54 -5.74 -1.27
C LEU A 270 -5.85 -4.74 -0.17
N TYR A 271 -4.84 -4.06 0.38
CA TYR A 271 -5.04 -3.08 1.45
C TYR A 271 -5.82 -1.84 0.97
N ASP A 272 -5.62 -1.40 -0.27
CA ASP A 272 -6.38 -0.28 -0.85
C ASP A 272 -7.86 -0.66 -0.96
N GLN A 273 -8.13 -1.88 -1.45
CA GLN A 273 -9.50 -2.41 -1.52
C GLN A 273 -10.14 -2.46 -0.12
N ALA A 274 -9.44 -3.02 0.86
CA ALA A 274 -9.94 -3.16 2.22
C ALA A 274 -10.27 -1.81 2.85
N LEU A 275 -9.33 -0.87 2.82
CA LEU A 275 -9.48 0.43 3.48
C LEU A 275 -10.50 1.31 2.76
N LEU A 276 -10.60 1.25 1.43
CA LEU A 276 -11.67 1.93 0.69
C LEU A 276 -13.03 1.33 1.00
N MET A 277 -13.15 0.01 1.08
CA MET A 277 -14.39 -0.66 1.46
C MET A 277 -14.86 -0.20 2.85
N VAL A 278 -13.95 -0.08 3.83
CA VAL A 278 -14.28 0.48 5.16
C VAL A 278 -14.73 1.94 5.05
N ALA A 279 -14.01 2.79 4.28
CA ALA A 279 -14.35 4.20 4.13
C ALA A 279 -15.72 4.43 3.46
N TYR A 280 -16.03 3.73 2.37
CA TYR A 280 -17.34 3.82 1.72
C TYR A 280 -18.46 3.27 2.61
N THR A 281 -18.22 2.19 3.35
CA THR A 281 -19.18 1.63 4.31
C THR A 281 -19.48 2.63 5.43
N SER A 282 -18.44 3.22 6.03
CA SER A 282 -18.61 4.24 7.08
C SER A 282 -19.28 5.51 6.57
N ALA A 283 -18.95 5.96 5.36
CA ALA A 283 -19.61 7.11 4.74
C ALA A 283 -21.09 6.82 4.48
N TRP A 284 -21.45 5.61 4.01
CA TRP A 284 -22.84 5.21 3.84
C TRP A 284 -23.61 5.20 5.16
N GLU A 285 -23.03 4.63 6.22
CA GLU A 285 -23.67 4.58 7.55
C GLU A 285 -24.02 5.98 8.10
N LEU A 286 -23.19 6.99 7.77
CA LEU A 286 -23.41 8.38 8.19
C LEU A 286 -24.28 9.20 7.24
N MET A 287 -24.19 8.96 5.93
CA MET A 287 -24.73 9.85 4.90
C MET A 287 -25.89 9.25 4.10
N GLY A 288 -26.08 7.92 4.13
CA GLY A 288 -27.15 7.21 3.43
C GLY A 288 -27.10 7.29 1.91
N GLN A 289 -25.90 7.44 1.31
CA GLN A 289 -25.77 7.56 -0.15
C GLN A 289 -25.71 6.19 -0.84
N ASP A 290 -26.81 5.78 -1.49
CA ASP A 290 -26.93 4.46 -2.14
C ASP A 290 -25.85 4.15 -3.19
N SER A 291 -25.25 5.18 -3.81
CA SER A 291 -24.10 5.04 -4.71
C SER A 291 -22.91 4.34 -4.04
N TYR A 292 -22.69 4.57 -2.73
CA TYR A 292 -21.58 3.97 -1.99
C TYR A 292 -21.77 2.46 -1.78
N THR A 293 -23.01 1.98 -1.64
CA THR A 293 -23.30 0.54 -1.61
C THR A 293 -22.86 -0.13 -2.91
N LYS A 294 -23.09 0.51 -4.06
CA LYS A 294 -22.65 0.00 -5.36
C LYS A 294 -21.11 -0.09 -5.44
N VAL A 295 -20.40 0.89 -4.89
CA VAL A 295 -18.92 0.87 -4.84
C VAL A 295 -18.40 -0.24 -3.91
N VAL A 296 -19.02 -0.44 -2.74
CA VAL A 296 -18.65 -1.55 -1.84
C VAL A 296 -18.88 -2.90 -2.50
N GLN A 297 -20.02 -3.08 -3.19
CA GLN A 297 -20.33 -4.29 -3.95
C GLN A 297 -19.33 -4.54 -5.08
N ASP A 298 -18.90 -3.49 -5.76
CA ASP A 298 -17.90 -3.56 -6.82
C ASP A 298 -16.52 -4.02 -6.27
N ILE A 299 -16.05 -3.40 -5.18
CA ILE A 299 -14.81 -3.81 -4.50
C ILE A 299 -14.89 -5.28 -4.07
N ALA A 300 -15.99 -5.68 -3.43
CA ALA A 300 -16.19 -7.06 -2.99
C ALA A 300 -16.22 -8.03 -4.18
N THR A 301 -16.86 -7.65 -5.29
CA THR A 301 -16.92 -8.47 -6.50
C THR A 301 -15.52 -8.73 -7.06
N TYR A 302 -14.70 -7.69 -7.18
CA TYR A 302 -13.31 -7.81 -7.61
C TYR A 302 -12.49 -8.70 -6.67
N VAL A 303 -12.49 -8.40 -5.37
CA VAL A 303 -11.69 -9.15 -4.38
C VAL A 303 -12.07 -10.62 -4.34
N LEU A 304 -13.36 -10.94 -4.31
CA LEU A 304 -13.83 -12.33 -4.23
C LEU A 304 -13.61 -13.12 -5.54
N ARG A 305 -13.60 -12.44 -6.69
CA ARG A 305 -13.39 -13.06 -8.00
C ARG A 305 -11.91 -13.25 -8.33
N ASP A 306 -11.10 -12.22 -8.13
CA ASP A 306 -9.73 -12.15 -8.66
C ASP A 306 -8.65 -12.37 -7.61
N MET A 307 -8.90 -11.97 -6.36
CA MET A 307 -7.89 -11.96 -5.30
C MET A 307 -8.00 -13.15 -4.35
N ARG A 308 -9.10 -13.92 -4.40
CA ARG A 308 -9.34 -15.03 -3.46
C ARG A 308 -8.51 -16.27 -3.81
N ASP A 309 -7.80 -16.80 -2.82
CA ASP A 309 -7.13 -18.10 -2.85
C ASP A 309 -8.12 -19.26 -2.63
N SER A 310 -7.72 -20.45 -3.07
CA SER A 310 -8.42 -21.72 -2.85
C SER A 310 -8.73 -22.04 -1.37
N GLY A 311 -7.91 -21.58 -0.42
CA GLY A 311 -8.10 -21.72 1.02
C GLY A 311 -9.01 -20.67 1.64
N GLY A 312 -9.44 -19.66 0.88
CA GLY A 312 -10.36 -18.61 1.31
C GLY A 312 -9.71 -17.32 1.80
N ALA A 313 -8.38 -17.27 1.93
CA ALA A 313 -7.64 -16.02 2.13
C ALA A 313 -7.48 -15.26 0.80
N PHE A 314 -6.78 -14.12 0.82
CA PHE A 314 -6.62 -13.22 -0.31
C PHE A 314 -5.14 -12.98 -0.65
N TYR A 315 -4.86 -12.93 -1.94
CA TYR A 315 -3.59 -12.56 -2.55
C TYR A 315 -3.29 -11.06 -2.40
N THR A 316 -2.04 -10.65 -2.59
CA THR A 316 -1.58 -9.29 -2.25
C THR A 316 -1.93 -8.22 -3.28
N GLY A 317 -1.77 -8.51 -4.57
CA GLY A 317 -2.08 -7.54 -5.62
C GLY A 317 -2.10 -8.08 -7.05
N GLU A 318 -2.53 -7.23 -7.98
CA GLU A 318 -2.35 -7.40 -9.43
C GLU A 318 -1.39 -6.32 -9.97
N ASP A 319 -0.51 -6.72 -10.88
CA ASP A 319 0.51 -5.88 -11.50
C ASP A 319 -0.10 -4.73 -12.32
N ALA A 320 0.61 -3.63 -12.41
CA ALA A 320 0.28 -2.53 -13.31
C ALA A 320 0.54 -2.90 -14.79
N ASP A 321 1.52 -3.77 -15.05
CA ASP A 321 1.94 -4.17 -16.39
C ASP A 321 1.17 -5.41 -16.90
N SER A 322 0.78 -5.38 -18.17
CA SER A 322 0.45 -6.58 -18.95
C SER A 322 1.19 -6.54 -20.28
N GLU A 323 1.78 -7.68 -20.68
CA GLU A 323 2.67 -7.77 -21.85
C GLU A 323 3.81 -6.73 -21.84
N GLY A 324 4.30 -6.38 -20.64
CA GLY A 324 5.38 -5.40 -20.43
C GLY A 324 4.99 -3.94 -20.65
N LEU A 325 3.69 -3.65 -20.76
CA LEU A 325 3.15 -2.30 -20.92
C LEU A 325 2.15 -1.99 -19.79
N GLU A 326 2.38 -0.86 -19.11
CA GLU A 326 1.51 -0.39 -18.03
C GLU A 326 0.09 -0.14 -18.55
N GLY A 327 -0.91 -0.65 -17.83
CA GLY A 327 -2.32 -0.40 -18.09
C GLY A 327 -2.91 -1.12 -19.31
N ARG A 328 -2.12 -1.80 -20.15
CA ARG A 328 -2.57 -2.40 -21.42
C ARG A 328 -3.85 -3.24 -21.29
N PHE A 329 -3.99 -4.00 -20.20
CA PHE A 329 -5.18 -4.79 -19.92
C PHE A 329 -6.45 -3.94 -19.72
N TYR A 330 -6.32 -2.74 -19.16
CA TYR A 330 -7.40 -1.85 -18.74
C TYR A 330 -7.78 -0.78 -19.76
N LEU A 331 -6.92 -0.52 -20.74
CA LEU A 331 -7.11 0.55 -21.72
C LEU A 331 -7.99 0.16 -22.90
N TRP A 332 -8.67 1.16 -23.48
CA TRP A 332 -9.63 0.96 -24.57
C TRP A 332 -9.45 1.96 -25.71
N THR A 333 -9.57 1.48 -26.94
CA THR A 333 -9.77 2.32 -28.12
C THR A 333 -11.27 2.48 -28.39
N GLU A 334 -11.65 3.57 -29.06
CA GLU A 334 -13.06 3.74 -29.47
C GLU A 334 -13.51 2.63 -30.43
N ASP A 335 -12.61 2.12 -31.28
CA ASP A 335 -12.93 1.04 -32.22
C ASP A 335 -13.30 -0.27 -31.50
N GLU A 336 -12.59 -0.63 -30.43
CA GLU A 336 -12.94 -1.80 -29.60
C GLU A 336 -14.35 -1.65 -29.03
N ILE A 337 -14.72 -0.49 -28.50
CA ILE A 337 -16.07 -0.26 -27.96
C ILE A 337 -17.14 -0.44 -29.05
N ARG A 338 -16.90 0.13 -30.24
CA ARG A 338 -17.85 0.05 -31.36
C ARG A 338 -17.97 -1.34 -31.97
N GLN A 339 -16.97 -2.21 -31.81
CA GLN A 339 -17.01 -3.60 -32.28
C GLN A 339 -17.87 -4.50 -31.39
N VAL A 340 -17.98 -4.18 -30.10
CA VAL A 340 -18.61 -5.06 -29.10
C VAL A 340 -20.12 -4.82 -28.95
N MET A 341 -20.62 -3.66 -29.38
CA MET A 341 -22.04 -3.31 -29.19
C MET A 341 -22.62 -2.47 -30.34
N PRO A 342 -23.96 -2.48 -30.52
CA PRO A 342 -24.65 -1.65 -31.52
C PRO A 342 -24.33 -0.16 -31.40
N ALA A 343 -24.49 0.59 -32.49
CA ALA A 343 -24.09 1.99 -32.56
C ALA A 343 -24.73 2.90 -31.49
N SER A 344 -25.99 2.68 -31.14
CA SER A 344 -26.68 3.45 -30.09
C SER A 344 -26.08 3.18 -28.70
N GLU A 345 -25.89 1.91 -28.34
CA GLU A 345 -25.25 1.50 -27.08
C GLU A 345 -23.81 2.03 -27.00
N ALA A 346 -23.04 1.91 -28.09
CA ALA A 346 -21.67 2.41 -28.15
C ALA A 346 -21.59 3.93 -27.94
N ASN A 347 -22.51 4.69 -28.55
CA ASN A 347 -22.54 6.15 -28.40
C ASN A 347 -22.85 6.56 -26.96
N LEU A 348 -23.81 5.90 -26.31
CA LEU A 348 -24.10 6.12 -24.89
C LEU A 348 -22.88 5.79 -24.02
N PHE A 349 -22.24 4.65 -24.26
CA PHE A 349 -21.06 4.23 -23.49
C PHE A 349 -19.87 5.19 -23.67
N ILE A 350 -19.59 5.62 -24.90
CA ILE A 350 -18.54 6.59 -25.22
C ILE A 350 -18.76 7.91 -24.46
N ARG A 351 -20.01 8.39 -24.41
CA ARG A 351 -20.38 9.59 -23.66
C ARG A 351 -20.25 9.39 -22.16
N ALA A 352 -20.76 8.27 -21.64
CA ALA A 352 -20.75 7.92 -20.22
C ALA A 352 -19.35 7.77 -19.64
N TYR A 353 -18.38 7.32 -20.44
CA TYR A 353 -17.02 7.00 -19.96
C TYR A 353 -15.90 7.85 -20.56
N GLY A 354 -16.24 9.03 -21.09
CA GLY A 354 -15.25 10.05 -21.49
C GLY A 354 -14.27 9.59 -22.58
N ILE A 355 -14.73 8.69 -23.47
CA ILE A 355 -13.89 8.09 -24.51
C ILE A 355 -13.66 9.09 -25.64
N GLN A 356 -12.41 9.21 -26.08
CA GLN A 356 -12.00 10.07 -27.19
C GLN A 356 -11.38 9.24 -28.32
N ARG A 357 -11.72 9.57 -29.57
CA ARG A 357 -11.16 8.93 -30.77
C ARG A 357 -9.63 8.91 -30.81
N LYS A 358 -9.00 9.97 -30.31
CA LYS A 358 -7.53 10.13 -30.24
C LYS A 358 -6.92 9.63 -28.92
N GLY A 359 -7.71 8.99 -28.06
CA GLY A 359 -7.31 8.64 -26.70
C GLY A 359 -7.37 9.82 -25.73
N ASN A 360 -7.50 9.50 -24.44
CA ASN A 360 -7.51 10.44 -23.32
C ASN A 360 -6.30 10.29 -22.38
N ILE A 361 -5.34 9.42 -22.73
CA ILE A 361 -4.07 9.23 -22.00
C ILE A 361 -2.86 9.72 -22.79
N TYR A 362 -1.88 10.26 -22.06
CA TYR A 362 -0.61 10.74 -22.58
C TYR A 362 0.54 9.85 -22.12
N GLN A 363 1.53 9.66 -22.99
CA GLN A 363 2.78 8.99 -22.63
C GLN A 363 3.64 9.91 -21.76
N GLN A 364 4.02 9.48 -20.55
CA GLN A 364 4.70 10.33 -19.56
C GLN A 364 6.02 10.94 -20.06
N MET A 365 6.81 10.22 -20.86
CA MET A 365 8.12 10.71 -21.33
C MET A 365 8.03 11.66 -22.53
N THR A 366 7.03 11.50 -23.39
CA THR A 366 6.95 12.20 -24.68
C THR A 366 5.78 13.19 -24.77
N GLY A 367 4.84 13.13 -23.83
CA GLY A 367 3.61 13.94 -23.82
C GLY A 367 2.66 13.62 -24.99
N SER A 368 2.91 12.58 -25.77
CA SER A 368 2.10 12.22 -26.94
C SER A 368 0.88 11.37 -26.55
N ARG A 369 -0.24 11.55 -27.26
CA ARG A 369 -1.43 10.71 -27.04
C ARG A 369 -1.20 9.28 -27.54
N LEU A 370 -1.63 8.31 -26.76
CA LEU A 370 -1.47 6.87 -27.07
C LEU A 370 -2.57 6.30 -27.97
N GLY A 371 -3.62 7.08 -28.30
CA GLY A 371 -4.81 6.56 -28.99
C GLY A 371 -5.72 5.69 -28.10
N GLN A 372 -5.33 5.51 -26.83
CA GLN A 372 -6.01 4.70 -25.83
C GLN A 372 -6.71 5.58 -24.79
N ASN A 373 -7.76 5.01 -24.18
CA ASN A 373 -8.59 5.66 -23.19
C ASN A 373 -8.59 4.87 -21.89
N VAL A 374 -8.45 5.58 -20.78
CA VAL A 374 -8.92 5.14 -19.47
C VAL A 374 -10.39 5.53 -19.37
N LEU A 375 -11.20 4.63 -18.81
CA LEU A 375 -12.62 4.91 -18.58
C LEU A 375 -12.75 5.73 -17.30
N TYR A 376 -13.46 6.84 -17.38
CA TYR A 376 -13.85 7.65 -16.22
C TYR A 376 -15.20 8.28 -16.52
N MET A 377 -15.98 8.63 -15.50
CA MET A 377 -17.29 9.24 -15.66
C MET A 377 -17.17 10.77 -15.65
N PRO A 378 -17.30 11.47 -16.81
CA PRO A 378 -17.29 12.93 -16.84
C PRO A 378 -18.55 13.55 -16.23
N LEU A 379 -19.65 12.79 -16.20
CA LEU A 379 -20.96 13.13 -15.64
C LEU A 379 -21.38 12.01 -14.70
N SER A 380 -22.04 12.35 -13.60
CA SER A 380 -22.78 11.38 -12.78
C SER A 380 -23.92 10.76 -13.60
N PHE A 381 -24.48 9.62 -13.16
CA PHE A 381 -25.60 9.02 -13.88
C PHE A 381 -26.84 9.94 -13.97
N PRO A 382 -27.23 10.71 -12.92
CA PRO A 382 -28.28 11.71 -13.06
C PRO A 382 -27.97 12.79 -14.09
N GLU A 383 -26.75 13.34 -14.09
CA GLU A 383 -26.34 14.35 -15.07
C GLU A 383 -26.29 13.79 -16.51
N LEU A 384 -25.88 12.52 -16.67
CA LEU A 384 -25.89 11.84 -17.96
C LEU A 384 -27.32 11.59 -18.46
N ALA A 385 -28.25 11.24 -17.56
CA ALA A 385 -29.67 11.08 -17.86
C ALA A 385 -30.29 12.35 -18.43
N GLU A 386 -29.98 13.49 -17.81
CA GLU A 386 -30.37 14.80 -18.32
C GLU A 386 -29.69 15.15 -19.65
N ASP A 387 -28.39 14.86 -19.80
CA ASP A 387 -27.61 15.18 -21.01
C ASP A 387 -28.08 14.44 -22.27
N VAL A 388 -28.55 13.20 -22.12
CA VAL A 388 -28.99 12.36 -23.24
C VAL A 388 -30.51 12.19 -23.34
N ASP A 389 -31.29 12.86 -22.47
CA ASP A 389 -32.76 12.79 -22.38
C ASP A 389 -33.27 11.34 -22.29
N MET A 390 -32.74 10.58 -21.33
CA MET A 390 -33.09 9.19 -21.07
C MET A 390 -33.37 8.96 -19.59
N ASP A 391 -34.23 7.99 -19.29
CA ASP A 391 -34.51 7.58 -17.92
C ASP A 391 -33.25 7.00 -17.24
N LEU A 392 -33.08 7.34 -15.95
CA LEU A 392 -31.90 6.96 -15.17
C LEU A 392 -31.77 5.43 -15.04
N GLU A 393 -32.87 4.72 -14.79
CA GLU A 393 -32.86 3.26 -14.63
C GLU A 393 -32.50 2.58 -15.95
N GLU A 394 -33.01 3.11 -17.07
CA GLU A 394 -32.68 2.61 -18.41
C GLU A 394 -31.20 2.86 -18.76
N ILE A 395 -30.62 4.02 -18.40
CA ILE A 395 -29.18 4.26 -18.56
C ILE A 395 -28.35 3.29 -17.74
N GLU A 396 -28.66 3.13 -16.45
CA GLU A 396 -27.91 2.23 -15.58
C GLU A 396 -27.92 0.80 -16.11
N LYS A 397 -29.08 0.34 -16.60
CA LYS A 397 -29.26 -0.97 -17.22
C LYS A 397 -28.48 -1.12 -18.52
N GLN A 398 -28.56 -0.17 -19.45
CA GLN A 398 -27.83 -0.24 -20.72
C GLN A 398 -26.31 -0.22 -20.49
N LEU A 399 -25.83 0.63 -19.59
CA LEU A 399 -24.41 0.69 -19.25
C LEU A 399 -23.94 -0.58 -18.53
N ALA A 400 -24.77 -1.21 -17.68
CA ALA A 400 -24.44 -2.50 -17.07
C ALA A 400 -24.27 -3.62 -18.10
N ILE A 401 -25.16 -3.68 -19.10
CA ILE A 401 -25.05 -4.63 -20.22
C ILE A 401 -23.77 -4.36 -21.03
N ALA A 402 -23.48 -3.11 -21.36
CA ALA A 402 -22.27 -2.73 -22.08
C ALA A 402 -21.00 -3.10 -21.30
N ARG A 403 -20.94 -2.81 -20.00
CA ARG A 403 -19.83 -3.21 -19.12
C ARG A 403 -19.62 -4.73 -19.11
N ALA A 404 -20.70 -5.52 -19.06
CA ALA A 404 -20.60 -6.98 -19.11
C ALA A 404 -20.00 -7.48 -20.44
N LYS A 405 -20.46 -6.96 -21.59
CA LYS A 405 -19.89 -7.32 -22.90
C LYS A 405 -18.40 -6.96 -23.00
N LEU A 406 -18.01 -5.80 -22.47
CA LEU A 406 -16.62 -5.36 -22.44
C LEU A 406 -15.80 -6.19 -21.45
N PHE A 407 -16.38 -6.62 -20.33
CA PHE A 407 -15.72 -7.52 -19.39
C PHE A 407 -15.40 -8.87 -20.05
N ASP A 408 -16.32 -9.43 -20.82
CA ASP A 408 -16.09 -10.67 -21.58
C ASP A 408 -14.96 -10.50 -22.59
N MET A 409 -14.98 -9.42 -23.39
CA MET A 409 -13.89 -9.11 -24.33
C MET A 409 -12.55 -8.91 -23.61
N ARG A 410 -12.55 -8.24 -22.45
CA ARG A 410 -11.33 -7.99 -21.68
C ARG A 410 -10.73 -9.28 -21.12
N ASN A 411 -11.55 -10.27 -20.76
CA ASN A 411 -11.08 -11.55 -20.26
C ASN A 411 -10.34 -12.39 -21.31
N GLU A 412 -10.45 -12.05 -22.60
CA GLU A 412 -9.65 -12.65 -23.67
C GLU A 412 -8.24 -12.06 -23.76
N ARG A 413 -7.97 -10.93 -23.09
CA ARG A 413 -6.65 -10.29 -23.05
C ARG A 413 -5.72 -11.02 -22.07
N VAL A 414 -4.41 -10.87 -22.29
CA VAL A 414 -3.41 -11.30 -21.30
C VAL A 414 -3.62 -10.48 -20.02
N ARG A 415 -3.90 -11.17 -18.91
CA ARG A 415 -4.05 -10.52 -17.61
C ARG A 415 -2.72 -10.03 -17.05
N PRO A 416 -2.73 -8.97 -16.23
CA PRO A 416 -1.60 -8.63 -15.40
C PRO A 416 -1.23 -9.80 -14.48
N HIS A 417 0.05 -9.89 -14.11
CA HIS A 417 0.48 -10.89 -13.16
C HIS A 417 -0.16 -10.64 -11.79
N ARG A 418 -0.64 -11.69 -11.14
CA ARG A 418 -1.17 -11.63 -9.78
C ARG A 418 -0.09 -12.09 -8.81
N ASP A 419 0.18 -11.29 -7.78
CA ASP A 419 1.08 -11.72 -6.71
C ASP A 419 0.33 -12.64 -5.74
N GLU A 420 0.64 -13.93 -5.83
CA GLU A 420 -0.05 -14.98 -5.07
C GLU A 420 0.48 -15.18 -3.63
N LYS A 421 1.26 -14.24 -3.10
CA LYS A 421 1.57 -14.23 -1.66
C LYS A 421 0.29 -13.93 -0.88
N ILE A 422 0.16 -14.55 0.28
CA ILE A 422 -0.83 -14.18 1.30
C ILE A 422 -0.05 -13.51 2.44
N LEU A 423 -0.39 -12.25 2.75
CA LEU A 423 0.16 -11.51 3.89
C LEU A 423 -0.89 -11.40 4.99
N THR A 424 -0.49 -11.70 6.23
CA THR A 424 -1.39 -11.75 7.38
C THR A 424 -1.97 -10.37 7.69
N ASP A 425 -1.17 -9.32 7.66
CA ASP A 425 -1.60 -7.94 7.88
C ASP A 425 -2.70 -7.48 6.88
N TRP A 426 -2.48 -7.62 5.57
CA TRP A 426 -3.42 -7.15 4.55
C TRP A 426 -4.70 -7.97 4.55
N ASN A 427 -4.61 -9.27 4.82
CA ASN A 427 -5.79 -10.10 5.03
C ASN A 427 -6.54 -9.71 6.31
N GLY A 428 -5.85 -9.31 7.38
CA GLY A 428 -6.46 -8.75 8.58
C GLY A 428 -7.34 -7.53 8.28
N LEU A 429 -6.86 -6.62 7.42
CA LEU A 429 -7.64 -5.48 6.94
C LEU A 429 -8.85 -5.92 6.11
N MET A 430 -8.68 -6.87 5.19
CA MET A 430 -9.79 -7.35 4.35
C MET A 430 -10.86 -8.09 5.17
N ILE A 431 -10.46 -8.86 6.18
CA ILE A 431 -11.38 -9.49 7.13
C ILE A 431 -12.19 -8.41 7.87
N ALA A 432 -11.52 -7.35 8.35
CA ALA A 432 -12.20 -6.22 8.99
C ALA A 432 -13.22 -5.56 8.04
N ALA A 433 -12.83 -5.29 6.80
CA ALA A 433 -13.65 -4.67 5.78
C ALA A 433 -14.91 -5.48 5.44
N LEU A 434 -14.73 -6.78 5.14
CA LEU A 434 -15.83 -7.68 4.79
C LEU A 434 -16.78 -7.93 5.98
N ALA A 435 -16.25 -8.09 7.19
CA ALA A 435 -17.08 -8.27 8.38
C ALA A 435 -17.89 -7.00 8.71
N TYR A 436 -17.25 -5.82 8.64
CA TYR A 436 -17.92 -4.55 8.88
C TYR A 436 -19.01 -4.27 7.84
N ALA A 437 -18.68 -4.38 6.55
CA ALA A 437 -19.64 -4.17 5.47
C ALA A 437 -20.77 -5.22 5.49
N GLY A 438 -20.45 -6.49 5.74
CA GLY A 438 -21.45 -7.55 5.85
C GLY A 438 -22.44 -7.30 6.98
N ARG A 439 -21.98 -6.76 8.11
CA ARG A 439 -22.85 -6.34 9.22
C ARG A 439 -23.69 -5.10 8.87
N VAL A 440 -23.10 -4.07 8.27
CA VAL A 440 -23.77 -2.79 7.98
C VAL A 440 -24.81 -2.93 6.87
N PHE A 441 -24.49 -3.66 5.80
CA PHE A 441 -25.39 -3.86 4.65
C PHE A 441 -26.26 -5.12 4.75
N GLU A 442 -26.18 -5.84 5.88
CA GLU A 442 -26.87 -7.12 6.08
C GLU A 442 -26.61 -8.13 4.95
N GLU A 443 -25.34 -8.23 4.50
CA GLU A 443 -24.91 -9.12 3.42
C GLU A 443 -24.15 -10.34 3.98
N PRO A 444 -24.82 -11.51 4.15
CA PRO A 444 -24.23 -12.67 4.81
C PRO A 444 -23.02 -13.23 4.05
N ARG A 445 -22.96 -13.05 2.73
CA ARG A 445 -21.84 -13.53 1.92
C ARG A 445 -20.53 -12.88 2.35
N TYR A 446 -20.52 -11.58 2.66
CA TYR A 446 -19.30 -10.89 3.08
C TYR A 446 -18.80 -11.42 4.43
N VAL A 447 -19.71 -11.64 5.38
CA VAL A 447 -19.38 -12.20 6.70
C VAL A 447 -18.81 -13.62 6.58
N GLU A 448 -19.38 -14.45 5.70
CA GLU A 448 -18.89 -15.81 5.48
C GLU A 448 -17.49 -15.82 4.84
N GLU A 449 -17.21 -14.94 3.88
CA GLU A 449 -15.87 -14.86 3.27
C GLU A 449 -14.83 -14.28 4.27
N ALA A 450 -15.21 -13.30 5.08
CA ALA A 450 -14.37 -12.83 6.20
C ALA A 450 -14.05 -13.96 7.18
N LYS A 451 -15.04 -14.80 7.50
CA LYS A 451 -14.88 -15.98 8.34
C LYS A 451 -13.91 -16.99 7.74
N ARG A 452 -14.04 -17.33 6.45
CA ARG A 452 -13.12 -18.26 5.77
C ARG A 452 -11.67 -17.77 5.84
N ALA A 453 -11.44 -16.49 5.54
CA ALA A 453 -10.10 -15.89 5.60
C ALA A 453 -9.54 -15.88 7.02
N ALA A 454 -10.33 -15.52 8.03
CA ALA A 454 -9.91 -15.53 9.43
C ALA A 454 -9.57 -16.95 9.91
N ASP A 455 -10.40 -17.94 9.60
CA ASP A 455 -10.15 -19.35 9.96
C ASP A 455 -8.88 -19.88 9.28
N PHE A 456 -8.65 -19.52 8.02
CA PHE A 456 -7.42 -19.85 7.30
C PHE A 456 -6.19 -19.28 8.00
N LEU A 457 -6.17 -17.97 8.30
CA LEU A 457 -5.04 -17.33 8.97
C LEU A 457 -4.81 -17.89 10.37
N LEU A 458 -5.86 -18.09 11.16
CA LEU A 458 -5.73 -18.69 12.49
C LEU A 458 -5.15 -20.12 12.44
N ALA A 459 -5.39 -20.86 11.35
CA ALA A 459 -4.87 -22.22 11.17
C ALA A 459 -3.46 -22.28 10.55
N LYS A 460 -3.11 -21.30 9.70
CA LYS A 460 -1.87 -21.32 8.89
C LYS A 460 -0.84 -20.29 9.28
N ALA A 461 -1.28 -19.12 9.74
CA ALA A 461 -0.41 -18.01 10.11
C ALA A 461 -0.08 -17.99 11.60
N VAL A 462 -0.98 -18.49 12.46
CA VAL A 462 -0.84 -18.38 13.92
C VAL A 462 -0.45 -19.72 14.54
N SER A 463 0.71 -19.77 15.17
CA SER A 463 1.19 -20.95 15.91
C SER A 463 0.55 -21.07 17.29
N SER A 464 0.68 -22.23 17.94
CA SER A 464 0.13 -22.48 19.27
C SER A 464 0.74 -21.63 20.38
N ASP A 465 1.96 -21.11 20.20
CA ASP A 465 2.67 -20.21 21.11
C ASP A 465 2.47 -18.72 20.75
N GLY A 466 1.57 -18.42 19.80
CA GLY A 466 1.19 -17.05 19.46
C GLY A 466 2.20 -16.31 18.59
N CYS A 467 3.12 -17.03 17.94
CA CYS A 467 3.88 -16.48 16.83
C CYS A 467 2.95 -16.37 15.61
N VAL A 468 2.97 -15.22 14.95
CA VAL A 468 2.32 -15.00 13.67
C VAL A 468 3.40 -15.02 12.59
N VAL A 469 3.16 -15.68 11.47
CA VAL A 469 4.01 -15.52 10.28
C VAL A 469 3.43 -14.44 9.38
N HIS A 470 4.32 -13.66 8.78
CA HIS A 470 3.91 -12.57 7.90
C HIS A 470 3.39 -13.11 6.56
N ARG A 471 4.14 -14.03 5.93
CA ARG A 471 3.93 -14.44 4.54
C ARG A 471 3.66 -15.92 4.39
N ILE A 472 2.59 -16.26 3.66
CA ILE A 472 2.26 -17.63 3.25
C ILE A 472 2.30 -17.69 1.71
N VAL A 473 3.02 -18.66 1.16
CA VAL A 473 3.02 -18.97 -0.29
C VAL A 473 2.84 -20.46 -0.44
N GLN A 474 1.88 -20.90 -1.26
CA GLN A 474 1.58 -22.32 -1.48
C GLN A 474 1.33 -23.09 -0.18
N GLY A 475 0.72 -22.44 0.81
CA GLY A 475 0.42 -23.00 2.13
C GLY A 475 1.61 -23.11 3.09
N GLU A 476 2.81 -22.71 2.67
CA GLU A 476 4.01 -22.67 3.52
C GLU A 476 4.18 -21.27 4.14
N GLY A 477 4.17 -21.20 5.46
CA GLY A 477 4.48 -19.98 6.22
C GLY A 477 5.98 -19.65 6.19
N GLY A 478 6.31 -18.38 6.12
CA GLY A 478 7.67 -17.85 6.15
C GLY A 478 7.68 -16.37 6.50
N VAL A 479 8.84 -15.85 6.87
CA VAL A 479 9.02 -14.53 7.49
C VAL A 479 8.28 -14.42 8.84
N GLU A 480 9.00 -13.97 9.87
CA GLU A 480 8.40 -13.72 11.17
C GLU A 480 7.45 -12.53 11.11
N GLY A 481 6.30 -12.61 11.79
CA GLY A 481 5.28 -11.56 11.79
C GLY A 481 5.77 -10.25 12.38
N PHE A 482 5.32 -9.16 11.78
CA PHE A 482 5.51 -7.79 12.20
C PHE A 482 4.34 -7.31 13.07
N LEU A 483 4.49 -6.13 13.67
CA LEU A 483 3.42 -5.50 14.44
C LEU A 483 2.11 -5.40 13.65
N SER A 484 2.16 -5.05 12.36
CA SER A 484 0.98 -4.92 11.49
C SER A 484 0.19 -6.22 11.38
N ASP A 485 0.86 -7.37 11.29
CA ASP A 485 0.21 -8.68 11.19
C ASP A 485 -0.68 -8.95 12.41
N TYR A 486 -0.17 -8.63 13.59
CA TYR A 486 -0.94 -8.77 14.82
C TYR A 486 -2.04 -7.71 14.90
N SER A 487 -1.70 -6.43 14.73
CA SER A 487 -2.63 -5.32 14.90
C SER A 487 -3.84 -5.43 13.97
N PHE A 488 -3.62 -5.74 12.70
CA PHE A 488 -4.67 -5.79 11.69
C PHE A 488 -5.49 -7.08 11.81
N LEU A 489 -4.86 -8.21 12.13
CA LEU A 489 -5.60 -9.44 12.41
C LEU A 489 -6.49 -9.30 13.65
N ILE A 490 -6.00 -8.67 14.72
CA ILE A 490 -6.81 -8.36 15.91
C ILE A 490 -8.01 -7.51 15.52
N TRP A 491 -7.82 -6.47 14.69
CA TRP A 491 -8.93 -5.64 14.22
C TRP A 491 -9.96 -6.47 13.45
N GLY A 492 -9.53 -7.27 12.46
CA GLY A 492 -10.41 -8.15 11.69
C GLY A 492 -11.19 -9.13 12.55
N LEU A 493 -10.55 -9.75 13.55
CA LEU A 493 -11.21 -10.67 14.48
C LEU A 493 -12.25 -9.98 15.36
N LEU A 494 -12.04 -8.73 15.74
CA LEU A 494 -13.01 -7.94 16.51
C LEU A 494 -14.24 -7.57 15.66
N GLU A 495 -14.04 -7.14 14.41
CA GLU A 495 -15.16 -6.87 13.49
C GLU A 495 -15.94 -8.16 13.19
N LEU A 496 -15.25 -9.30 13.05
CA LEU A 496 -15.90 -10.59 12.82
C LEU A 496 -16.69 -11.08 14.05
N GLU A 497 -16.19 -10.85 15.26
CA GLU A 497 -16.96 -11.10 16.48
C GLU A 497 -18.25 -10.27 16.49
N GLU A 498 -18.18 -8.98 16.14
CA GLU A 498 -19.35 -8.09 16.07
C GLU A 498 -20.35 -8.53 14.99
N ALA A 499 -19.87 -8.98 13.83
CA ALA A 499 -20.71 -9.45 12.74
C ALA A 499 -21.38 -10.81 13.01
N THR A 500 -20.75 -11.68 13.80
CA THR A 500 -21.20 -13.08 13.98
C THR A 500 -21.77 -13.38 15.37
N GLY A 501 -21.46 -12.56 16.37
CA GLY A 501 -21.68 -12.87 17.79
C GLY A 501 -20.79 -14.00 18.33
N ASN A 502 -19.85 -14.53 17.54
CA ASN A 502 -18.99 -15.64 17.96
C ASN A 502 -17.80 -15.15 18.80
N THR A 503 -17.95 -15.26 20.13
CA THR A 503 -16.93 -14.83 21.11
C THR A 503 -15.57 -15.53 20.99
N THR A 504 -15.45 -16.62 20.23
CA THR A 504 -14.16 -17.28 19.98
C THR A 504 -13.18 -16.34 19.27
N TYR A 505 -13.65 -15.51 18.34
CA TYR A 505 -12.80 -14.53 17.66
C TYR A 505 -12.31 -13.45 18.62
N GLY A 506 -13.19 -12.90 19.47
CA GLY A 506 -12.80 -11.93 20.50
C GLY A 506 -11.77 -12.48 21.49
N LYS A 507 -11.91 -13.74 21.91
CA LYS A 507 -10.92 -14.42 22.76
C LYS A 507 -9.57 -14.59 22.06
N LYS A 508 -9.57 -14.92 20.77
CA LYS A 508 -8.34 -15.02 19.96
C LYS A 508 -7.69 -13.66 19.76
N ALA A 509 -8.46 -12.62 19.43
CA ALA A 509 -8.01 -11.24 19.34
C ALA A 509 -7.36 -10.79 20.67
N ARG A 510 -7.99 -11.13 21.80
CA ARG A 510 -7.46 -10.77 23.11
C ARG A 510 -6.12 -11.44 23.39
N TRP A 511 -6.01 -12.74 23.14
CA TRP A 511 -4.76 -13.48 23.31
C TRP A 511 -3.65 -12.94 22.40
N LEU A 512 -3.97 -12.63 21.14
CA LEU A 512 -3.01 -12.01 20.23
C LEU A 512 -2.56 -10.62 20.73
N LEU A 513 -3.45 -9.81 21.32
CA LEU A 513 -3.07 -8.52 21.92
C LEU A 513 -2.05 -8.70 23.06
N ASP A 514 -2.16 -9.74 23.88
CA ASP A 514 -1.16 -10.05 24.91
C ASP A 514 0.20 -10.37 24.29
N GLU A 515 0.21 -11.17 23.23
CA GLU A 515 1.42 -11.49 22.48
C GLU A 515 2.02 -10.25 21.82
N THR A 516 1.20 -9.36 21.26
CA THR A 516 1.65 -8.08 20.71
C THR A 516 2.37 -7.24 21.76
N ASN A 517 1.74 -7.07 22.93
CA ASN A 517 2.30 -6.30 24.05
C ASN A 517 3.62 -6.91 24.54
N ARG A 518 3.70 -8.24 24.63
CA ARG A 518 4.89 -8.94 25.10
C ARG A 518 6.06 -8.87 24.12
N ARG A 519 5.77 -8.89 22.82
CA ARG A 519 6.79 -9.06 21.76
C ARG A 519 7.31 -7.74 21.18
N PHE A 520 6.45 -6.73 21.08
CA PHE A 520 6.78 -5.54 20.29
C PHE A 520 6.80 -4.24 21.09
N PHE A 521 6.15 -4.17 22.26
CA PHE A 521 6.09 -2.92 23.01
C PHE A 521 7.45 -2.53 23.58
N ASP A 522 7.85 -1.28 23.36
CA ASP A 522 9.04 -0.69 23.94
C ASP A 522 8.74 -0.21 25.37
N GLU A 523 9.11 -1.02 26.36
CA GLU A 523 8.93 -0.69 27.77
C GLU A 523 9.77 0.50 28.25
N GLU A 524 10.79 0.90 27.50
CA GLU A 524 11.63 2.06 27.84
C GLU A 524 11.02 3.35 27.28
N HIS A 525 10.64 3.34 26.00
CA HIS A 525 10.31 4.56 25.27
C HIS A 525 8.87 4.68 24.79
N GLY A 526 8.05 3.65 24.98
CA GLY A 526 6.67 3.61 24.47
C GLY A 526 6.60 3.33 22.97
N GLY A 527 5.39 3.03 22.48
CA GLY A 527 5.17 2.53 21.14
C GLY A 527 5.68 1.12 20.92
N TYR A 528 5.52 0.62 19.70
CA TYR A 528 5.79 -0.76 19.32
C TYR A 528 6.79 -0.79 18.18
N PHE A 529 7.81 -1.65 18.30
CA PHE A 529 8.71 -1.97 17.20
C PHE A 529 7.98 -2.72 16.09
N MET A 530 8.37 -2.50 14.83
CA MET A 530 7.84 -3.27 13.71
C MET A 530 8.20 -4.76 13.83
N SER A 531 9.43 -5.06 14.28
CA SER A 531 9.98 -6.42 14.41
C SER A 531 10.25 -6.78 15.88
N GLN A 532 10.02 -8.05 16.26
CA GLN A 532 10.16 -8.52 17.66
C GLN A 532 11.57 -8.35 18.22
N ARG A 533 12.57 -8.48 17.36
CA ARG A 533 13.98 -8.30 17.69
C ARG A 533 14.58 -7.33 16.68
N LYS A 534 15.51 -6.48 17.12
CA LYS A 534 16.37 -5.77 16.18
C LYS A 534 17.06 -6.82 15.31
N GLU A 535 16.71 -6.85 14.03
CA GLU A 535 17.39 -7.73 13.11
C GLU A 535 18.87 -7.38 13.11
N SER A 536 19.74 -8.37 13.34
CA SER A 536 21.18 -8.12 13.55
C SER A 536 21.87 -7.44 12.36
N LEU A 537 21.23 -7.50 11.18
CA LEU A 537 21.72 -6.93 9.93
C LEU A 537 21.13 -5.54 9.65
N LEU A 538 20.06 -5.14 10.36
CA LEU A 538 19.41 -3.86 10.16
C LEU A 538 20.04 -2.80 11.06
N PHE A 539 20.38 -1.65 10.47
CA PHE A 539 21.11 -0.59 11.17
C PHE A 539 20.28 0.07 12.29
N PHE A 540 18.95 0.08 12.20
CA PHE A 540 18.05 0.47 13.30
C PHE A 540 16.79 -0.41 13.35
N ASN A 541 16.06 -0.39 14.49
CA ASN A 541 14.79 -1.10 14.64
C ASN A 541 13.63 -0.09 14.58
N PRO A 542 12.89 -0.02 13.46
CA PRO A 542 11.87 1.02 13.27
C PRO A 542 10.61 0.81 14.11
N LYS A 543 9.91 1.91 14.38
CA LYS A 543 8.51 1.95 14.81
C LYS A 543 7.71 2.71 13.75
N ASP A 544 6.72 2.04 13.14
CA ASP A 544 5.88 2.63 12.12
C ASP A 544 4.78 3.48 12.76
N ILE A 545 4.67 4.75 12.39
CA ILE A 545 3.69 5.66 13.03
C ILE A 545 2.93 6.51 12.02
N GLU A 546 3.50 6.78 10.86
CA GLU A 546 2.87 7.56 9.81
C GLU A 546 1.86 6.71 9.03
N ASP A 547 0.70 7.31 8.74
CA ASP A 547 -0.30 6.76 7.83
C ASP A 547 0.00 7.24 6.41
N GLY A 548 0.07 6.32 5.45
CA GLY A 548 0.31 6.60 4.04
C GLY A 548 -0.64 5.81 3.15
N ALA A 549 -0.10 5.10 2.17
CA ALA A 549 -0.90 4.16 1.37
C ALA A 549 -1.55 3.06 2.24
N THR A 550 -0.86 2.67 3.32
CA THR A 550 -1.40 1.82 4.40
C THR A 550 -1.41 2.60 5.71
N ILE A 551 -2.24 2.17 6.66
CA ILE A 551 -2.26 2.69 8.03
C ILE A 551 -1.12 2.10 8.88
N SER A 552 -0.71 2.81 9.92
CA SER A 552 0.34 2.33 10.84
C SER A 552 -0.14 1.19 11.75
N GLY A 553 0.72 0.19 11.94
CA GLY A 553 0.55 -0.90 12.90
C GLY A 553 0.48 -0.40 14.35
N ASN A 554 1.22 0.65 14.70
CA ASN A 554 1.10 1.32 16.00
C ASN A 554 -0.27 2.00 16.17
N SER A 555 -0.75 2.72 15.15
CA SER A 555 -2.06 3.39 15.18
C SER A 555 -3.19 2.39 15.44
N VAL A 556 -3.18 1.25 14.75
CA VAL A 556 -4.18 0.19 14.97
C VAL A 556 -3.97 -0.52 16.32
N ALA A 557 -2.73 -0.71 16.78
CA ALA A 557 -2.46 -1.26 18.12
C ALA A 557 -3.08 -0.38 19.21
N VAL A 558 -2.95 0.95 19.11
CA VAL A 558 -3.58 1.90 20.05
C VAL A 558 -5.10 1.75 20.03
N MET A 559 -5.72 1.70 18.86
CA MET A 559 -7.16 1.48 18.76
C MET A 559 -7.60 0.15 19.39
N ASN A 560 -6.85 -0.93 19.17
CA ASN A 560 -7.12 -2.24 19.77
C ASN A 560 -7.03 -2.19 21.31
N LEU A 561 -6.00 -1.55 21.86
CA LEU A 561 -5.85 -1.34 23.31
C LEU A 561 -7.06 -0.61 23.89
N LEU A 562 -7.55 0.44 23.20
CA LEU A 562 -8.70 1.23 23.66
C LEU A 562 -10.01 0.44 23.58
N ARG A 563 -10.21 -0.36 22.52
CA ARG A 563 -11.35 -1.27 22.41
C ARG A 563 -11.37 -2.27 23.57
N PHE A 564 -10.24 -2.90 23.90
CA PHE A 564 -10.16 -3.82 25.04
C PHE A 564 -10.22 -3.12 26.39
N HIS A 565 -9.66 -1.92 26.53
CA HIS A 565 -9.81 -1.11 27.74
C HIS A 565 -11.29 -0.83 28.04
N ARG A 566 -12.07 -0.43 27.02
CA ARG A 566 -13.51 -0.19 27.16
C ARG A 566 -14.29 -1.46 27.53
N ARG A 567 -13.90 -2.62 26.97
CA ARG A 567 -14.55 -3.91 27.23
C ARG A 567 -14.23 -4.48 28.63
N GLU A 568 -12.98 -4.35 29.08
CA GLU A 568 -12.46 -5.06 30.28
C GLU A 568 -12.18 -4.14 31.48
N GLY A 569 -12.11 -2.82 31.29
CA GLY A 569 -11.71 -1.86 32.32
C GLY A 569 -10.22 -1.94 32.70
N ASN A 570 -9.40 -2.68 31.95
CA ASN A 570 -7.98 -2.85 32.24
C ASN A 570 -7.21 -1.54 31.96
N LYS A 571 -6.72 -0.89 33.03
CA LYS A 571 -6.01 0.39 32.94
C LYS A 571 -4.61 0.28 32.32
N ASP A 572 -4.02 -0.92 32.26
CA ASP A 572 -2.71 -1.10 31.63
C ASP A 572 -2.78 -0.82 30.12
N PHE A 573 -3.88 -1.20 29.47
CA PHE A 573 -4.08 -0.89 28.04
C PHE A 573 -4.15 0.61 27.77
N LEU A 574 -4.90 1.36 28.59
CA LEU A 574 -4.95 2.81 28.47
C LEU A 574 -3.57 3.44 28.72
N LYS A 575 -2.80 2.90 29.68
CA LYS A 575 -1.43 3.36 29.94
C LYS A 575 -0.52 3.13 28.72
N ARG A 576 -0.55 1.94 28.11
CA ARG A 576 0.23 1.62 26.91
C ARG A 576 -0.17 2.46 25.70
N ALA A 577 -1.48 2.70 25.52
CA ALA A 577 -2.02 3.56 24.49
C ALA A 577 -1.46 5.00 24.64
N ARG A 578 -1.52 5.57 25.85
CA ARG A 578 -0.94 6.90 26.15
C ARG A 578 0.57 6.95 25.95
N ARG A 579 1.31 5.93 26.40
CA ARG A 579 2.77 5.84 26.18
C ARG A 579 3.14 5.76 24.70
N THR A 580 2.28 5.18 23.86
CA THR A 580 2.48 5.18 22.41
C THR A 580 2.25 6.59 21.85
N GLY A 581 1.23 7.30 22.33
CA GLY A 581 1.04 8.72 22.02
C GLY A 581 2.19 9.61 22.48
N ASP A 582 2.77 9.36 23.65
CA ASP A 582 3.94 10.11 24.13
C ASP A 582 5.16 9.88 23.22
N PHE A 583 5.29 8.69 22.62
CA PHE A 583 6.39 8.36 21.71
C PHE A 583 6.35 9.16 20.39
N CYS A 584 5.16 9.34 19.81
CA CYS A 584 4.97 10.03 18.52
C CYS A 584 4.43 11.46 18.65
N GLY A 585 4.19 11.95 19.87
CA GLY A 585 3.48 13.20 20.13
C GLY A 585 4.07 14.43 19.43
N SER A 586 5.40 14.56 19.36
CA SER A 586 6.02 15.72 18.69
C SER A 586 5.87 15.64 17.17
N GLN A 587 5.99 14.45 16.56
CA GLN A 587 5.79 14.28 15.12
C GLN A 587 4.33 14.54 14.72
N ILE A 588 3.38 14.08 15.54
CA ILE A 588 1.97 14.34 15.33
C ILE A 588 1.66 15.83 15.47
N GLU A 589 2.25 16.53 16.44
CA GLU A 589 2.05 17.98 16.57
C GLU A 589 2.59 18.76 15.37
N GLN A 590 3.69 18.30 14.76
CA GLN A 590 4.30 18.95 13.59
C GLN A 590 3.54 18.70 12.28
N ASN A 591 3.02 17.50 12.06
CA ASN A 591 2.35 17.11 10.80
C ASN A 591 1.10 16.26 11.05
N PRO A 592 0.07 16.76 11.76
CA PRO A 592 -1.03 15.93 12.25
C PRO A 592 -1.85 15.25 11.14
N ALA A 593 -1.91 15.83 9.93
CA ALA A 593 -2.60 15.22 8.79
C ALA A 593 -1.97 13.88 8.31
N MET A 594 -0.74 13.56 8.70
CA MET A 594 -0.06 12.29 8.37
C MET A 594 -0.32 11.17 9.40
N PHE A 595 -1.10 11.44 10.46
CA PHE A 595 -1.30 10.52 11.58
C PHE A 595 -2.79 10.35 11.94
N THR A 596 -3.66 10.51 10.96
CA THR A 596 -5.11 10.60 11.20
C THR A 596 -5.71 9.35 11.82
N HIS A 597 -5.17 8.14 11.55
CA HIS A 597 -5.68 6.92 12.19
C HIS A 597 -5.32 6.90 13.68
N PHE A 598 -4.11 7.33 14.04
CA PHE A 598 -3.74 7.54 15.44
C PHE A 598 -4.65 8.59 16.09
N LEU A 599 -4.90 9.71 15.42
CA LEU A 599 -5.73 10.79 15.94
C LEU A 599 -7.20 10.39 16.11
N THR A 600 -7.72 9.48 15.30
CA THR A 600 -9.03 8.84 15.56
C THR A 600 -9.02 8.09 16.89
N ALA A 601 -7.94 7.36 17.20
CA ALA A 601 -7.78 6.72 18.50
C ALA A 601 -7.65 7.76 19.65
N ALA A 602 -6.94 8.86 19.41
CA ALA A 602 -6.74 9.93 20.38
C ALA A 602 -8.04 10.65 20.79
N MET A 603 -9.10 10.57 19.99
CA MET A 603 -10.43 11.07 20.40
C MET A 603 -11.03 10.30 21.59
N PHE A 604 -10.50 9.11 21.90
CA PHE A 604 -10.95 8.24 22.98
C PHE A 604 -9.94 8.11 24.13
N LEU A 605 -8.82 8.84 24.08
CA LEU A 605 -7.80 8.90 25.14
C LEU A 605 -8.17 9.90 26.21
#